data_AF-A0A2V6S1I7-F1
#
_entry.id   AF-A0A2V6S1I7-F1
#
_cell.length_a   1.000
_cell.length_b   1.000
_cell.length_c   1.000
_cell.angle_alpha   90.00
_cell.angle_beta   90.00
_cell.angle_gamma   90.00
#
_symmetry.space_group_name_H-M   'P 1'
#
loop_
_entity.id
_entity.type
_entity.pdbx_description
1 polymer ?
#
loop_
_entity_poly.entity_id
_entity_poly.type
_entity_poly.pdbx_seq_one_letter_code
_entity_poly.pdbx_strand_id
1 'polypeptide(L)'
;MNRRAFLATGAASAVVAGLARHGTAVGAAPPDAPKWRAFEVTTRAEIVNPTGGARAWLPFPLMPDTDYHKSQGQSWTGNATTTRIYREPRYGAAIFYAEWPATEPSPLVEVTTRFATRDRAVDLKEPGEVRREDKRELAKYLASTRLIRTDGIVRQTALEITRGAKTDLDKARAVYAWIVENTFRDPKVRGCGIGDISWMLEARSLGGKCADLNALFVGLTRAVGIPSRDIYGIRVADSAEFKSLGKSGDISKAQHCRAEFYLPTHGWVPVDPADVRKVVLEEKGGLSLGDATVQRARAKLFGAWEMNYLAYNYAHDVKLPNSAGDPIAFFMYPQAESGGERRDSLDPDTFRYRLTSRELAM
;
A
#
# COMPACT_ATOMS: atom_id res chain seq x y z
N MET A 1 10.08 11.42 80.47
CA MET A 1 9.24 10.23 80.75
C MET A 1 7.88 10.71 81.22
N ASN A 2 6.72 10.25 80.74
CA ASN A 2 6.36 9.46 79.57
C ASN A 2 4.83 9.67 79.45
N ARG A 3 4.31 10.16 78.32
CA ARG A 3 2.87 10.30 78.07
C ARG A 3 2.55 9.57 76.77
N ARG A 4 1.89 8.43 76.88
CA ARG A 4 1.18 7.66 75.84
C ARG A 4 0.53 6.50 76.60
N ALA A 5 -0.63 5.98 76.28
CA ALA A 5 -1.69 6.23 75.31
C ALA A 5 -2.57 4.98 75.48
N PHE A 6 -3.89 5.05 75.29
CA PHE A 6 -4.61 3.92 74.68
C PHE A 6 -6.04 4.29 74.26
N LEU A 7 -6.31 3.97 72.98
CA LEU A 7 -7.53 3.45 72.31
C LEU A 7 -8.92 4.01 72.66
N ALA A 8 -9.91 4.09 71.76
CA ALA A 8 -10.15 3.83 70.33
C ALA A 8 -11.48 4.59 70.04
N THR A 9 -11.88 5.04 68.86
CA THR A 9 -12.35 4.26 67.69
C THR A 9 -12.83 5.30 66.67
N GLY A 10 -12.59 5.12 65.38
CA GLY A 10 -13.15 6.00 64.35
C GLY A 10 -12.71 5.58 62.95
N ALA A 11 -13.62 4.94 62.21
CA ALA A 11 -13.41 4.50 60.84
C ALA A 11 -13.25 5.71 59.90
N ALA A 12 -12.15 5.76 59.16
CA ALA A 12 -11.93 6.73 58.09
C ALA A 12 -12.04 6.03 56.73
N SER A 13 -13.14 6.28 56.04
CA SER A 13 -13.31 5.95 54.62
C SER A 13 -12.54 6.98 53.78
N ALA A 14 -11.51 6.52 53.07
CA ALA A 14 -10.77 7.38 52.14
C ALA A 14 -11.61 7.66 50.89
N VAL A 15 -11.78 8.94 50.58
CA VAL A 15 -12.36 9.44 49.33
C VAL A 15 -11.37 9.20 48.20
N VAL A 16 -11.68 8.28 47.28
CA VAL A 16 -11.02 8.22 45.96
C VAL A 16 -11.89 9.02 44.99
N ALA A 17 -11.42 10.20 44.62
CA ALA A 17 -12.00 10.98 43.54
C ALA A 17 -11.82 10.21 42.22
N GLY A 18 -12.90 9.58 41.74
CA GLY A 18 -12.93 8.94 40.43
C GLY A 18 -12.90 9.99 39.32
N LEU A 19 -11.77 10.09 38.62
CA LEU A 19 -11.71 10.74 37.31
C LEU A 19 -12.60 9.95 36.33
N ALA A 20 -13.79 10.47 36.06
CA ALA A 20 -14.66 9.98 35.00
C ALA A 20 -13.95 10.18 33.65
N ARG A 21 -13.31 9.12 33.16
CA ARG A 21 -12.90 9.03 31.76
C ARG A 21 -14.17 9.10 30.93
N HIS A 22 -14.36 10.21 30.22
CA HIS A 22 -15.36 10.33 29.18
C HIS A 22 -14.97 9.36 28.07
N GLY A 23 -15.48 8.13 28.14
CA GLY A 23 -15.43 7.20 27.03
C GLY A 23 -16.27 7.79 25.92
N THR A 24 -15.62 8.15 24.81
CA THR A 24 -16.33 8.41 23.55
C THR A 24 -17.10 7.15 23.20
N ALA A 25 -18.43 7.22 23.26
CA ALA A 25 -19.29 6.17 22.76
C ALA A 25 -18.99 5.98 21.27
N VAL A 26 -18.35 4.86 20.93
CA VAL A 26 -18.21 4.44 19.54
C VAL A 26 -19.61 4.01 19.11
N GLY A 27 -20.29 4.86 18.35
CA GLY A 27 -21.59 4.52 17.76
C GLY A 27 -21.50 3.20 16.99
N ALA A 28 -22.54 2.37 17.11
CA ALA A 28 -22.64 1.13 16.36
C ALA A 28 -22.52 1.40 14.86
N ALA A 29 -21.75 0.58 14.15
CA ALA A 29 -21.61 0.72 12.71
C ALA A 29 -22.97 0.50 12.01
N PRO A 30 -23.30 1.25 10.95
CA PRO A 30 -24.51 1.04 10.17
C PRO A 30 -24.64 -0.43 9.70
N PRO A 31 -25.87 -0.96 9.52
CA PRO A 31 -26.10 -2.35 9.11
C PRO A 31 -25.38 -2.77 7.81
N ASP A 32 -25.13 -1.80 6.92
CA ASP A 32 -24.48 -2.01 5.61
C ASP A 32 -23.01 -1.58 5.58
N ALA A 33 -22.39 -1.27 6.73
CA ALA A 33 -20.98 -0.93 6.78
C ALA A 33 -20.13 -2.13 6.33
N PRO A 34 -19.12 -1.93 5.44
CA PRO A 34 -18.24 -3.01 5.02
C PRO A 34 -17.65 -3.75 6.22
N LYS A 35 -17.87 -5.07 6.26
CA LYS A 35 -17.40 -5.91 7.36
C LYS A 35 -15.87 -5.95 7.35
N TRP A 36 -15.30 -5.83 8.54
CA TRP A 36 -13.88 -6.10 8.71
C TRP A 36 -13.61 -7.59 8.52
N ARG A 37 -12.55 -7.92 7.80
CA ARG A 37 -12.00 -9.26 7.60
C ARG A 37 -10.59 -9.28 8.16
N ALA A 38 -10.23 -10.32 8.90
CA ALA A 38 -8.93 -10.44 9.52
C ALA A 38 -8.09 -11.46 8.75
N PHE A 39 -6.81 -11.16 8.60
CA PHE A 39 -5.87 -11.99 7.85
C PHE A 39 -4.56 -12.14 8.60
N GLU A 40 -3.89 -13.24 8.29
CA GLU A 40 -2.52 -13.51 8.66
C GLU A 40 -1.72 -13.73 7.38
N VAL A 41 -0.62 -12.98 7.23
CA VAL A 41 0.35 -13.16 6.16
C VAL A 41 1.68 -13.57 6.77
N THR A 42 2.25 -14.66 6.27
CA THR A 42 3.61 -15.10 6.60
C THR A 42 4.51 -14.82 5.41
N THR A 43 5.56 -14.03 5.63
CA THR A 43 6.61 -13.72 4.66
C THR A 43 7.90 -14.39 5.10
N ARG A 44 8.33 -15.42 4.37
CA ARG A 44 9.57 -16.13 4.59
C ARG A 44 10.59 -15.73 3.53
N ALA A 45 11.75 -15.24 3.93
CA ALA A 45 12.80 -14.74 3.03
C ALA A 45 14.14 -15.45 3.28
N GLU A 46 14.74 -15.95 2.21
CA GLU A 46 16.00 -16.69 2.16
C GLU A 46 16.98 -15.99 1.21
N ILE A 47 18.19 -15.71 1.67
CA ILE A 47 19.28 -15.23 0.81
C ILE A 47 20.09 -16.46 0.37
N VAL A 48 20.06 -16.76 -0.92
CA VAL A 48 20.69 -17.97 -1.49
C VAL A 48 22.14 -17.66 -1.82
N ASN A 49 23.05 -18.58 -1.47
CA ASN A 49 24.50 -18.46 -1.68
C ASN A 49 25.05 -17.09 -1.21
N PRO A 50 24.91 -16.74 0.08
CA PRO A 50 25.35 -15.46 0.58
C PRO A 50 26.87 -15.31 0.41
N THR A 51 27.28 -14.15 -0.07
CA THR A 51 28.66 -13.68 -0.03
C THR A 51 28.75 -12.61 1.06
N GLY A 52 29.74 -12.69 1.95
CA GLY A 52 29.93 -11.69 3.01
C GLY A 52 28.70 -11.50 3.92
N GLY A 53 28.61 -10.35 4.59
CA GLY A 53 27.44 -10.01 5.41
C GLY A 53 26.18 -9.85 4.58
N ALA A 54 25.03 -10.26 5.15
CA ALA A 54 23.76 -10.29 4.44
C ALA A 54 22.68 -9.48 5.16
N ARG A 55 21.75 -8.90 4.41
CA ARG A 55 20.66 -8.05 4.91
C ARG A 55 19.38 -8.30 4.13
N ALA A 56 18.25 -8.22 4.80
CA ALA A 56 16.93 -8.27 4.17
C ALA A 56 16.04 -7.14 4.69
N TRP A 57 15.20 -6.61 3.79
CA TRP A 57 14.17 -5.62 4.10
C TRP A 57 12.82 -6.12 3.59
N LEU A 58 11.87 -6.34 4.50
CA LEU A 58 10.53 -6.82 4.16
C LEU A 58 9.51 -5.68 4.34
N PRO A 59 8.59 -5.48 3.37
CA PRO A 59 7.48 -4.56 3.54
C PRO A 59 6.65 -4.94 4.76
N PHE A 60 6.34 -3.95 5.60
CA PHE A 60 5.49 -4.13 6.76
C PHE A 60 4.11 -3.53 6.51
N PRO A 61 3.06 -3.98 7.24
CA PRO A 61 1.73 -3.42 7.16
C PRO A 61 1.74 -1.90 7.33
N LEU A 62 0.84 -1.24 6.61
CA LEU A 62 0.66 0.20 6.64
C LEU A 62 0.47 0.70 8.07
N MET A 63 1.21 1.74 8.43
CA MET A 63 1.12 2.40 9.73
C MET A 63 1.17 3.92 9.57
N PRO A 64 0.32 4.69 10.29
CA PRO A 64 -0.67 4.22 11.28
C PRO A 64 -1.88 3.53 10.64
N ASP A 65 -2.75 2.98 11.49
CA ASP A 65 -4.06 2.44 11.07
C ASP A 65 -4.87 3.48 10.28
N THR A 66 -5.62 3.00 9.31
CA THR A 66 -6.52 3.79 8.48
C THR A 66 -7.98 3.40 8.75
N ASP A 67 -8.89 4.09 8.08
CA ASP A 67 -10.30 3.71 8.06
C ASP A 67 -10.55 2.37 7.36
N TYR A 68 -9.59 1.77 6.66
CA TYR A 68 -9.77 0.52 5.90
C TYR A 68 -8.74 -0.59 6.20
N HIS A 69 -7.73 -0.28 7.00
CA HIS A 69 -6.63 -1.19 7.33
C HIS A 69 -6.19 -0.97 8.78
N LYS A 70 -6.13 -2.04 9.57
CA LYS A 70 -5.69 -2.02 10.97
C LYS A 70 -4.66 -3.10 11.24
N SER A 71 -3.53 -2.75 11.83
CA SER A 71 -2.55 -3.74 12.29
C SER A 71 -3.04 -4.45 13.55
N GLN A 72 -2.89 -5.78 13.61
CA GLN A 72 -3.37 -6.61 14.73
C GLN A 72 -2.25 -7.39 15.43
N GLY A 73 -0.99 -7.09 15.12
CA GLY A 73 0.17 -7.71 15.76
C GLY A 73 1.07 -8.43 14.77
N GLN A 74 2.33 -8.59 15.18
CA GLN A 74 3.40 -9.05 14.32
C GLN A 74 4.38 -9.89 15.15
N SER A 75 4.92 -10.94 14.56
CA SER A 75 5.93 -11.81 15.18
C SER A 75 6.94 -12.25 14.12
N TRP A 76 8.16 -12.58 14.53
CA TRP A 76 9.16 -13.09 13.59
C TRP A 76 10.05 -14.15 14.24
N THR A 77 10.59 -15.02 13.41
CA THR A 77 11.56 -16.06 13.75
C THR A 77 12.63 -16.11 12.67
N GLY A 78 13.75 -16.78 12.94
CA GLY A 78 14.85 -16.90 12.00
C GLY A 78 16.20 -16.96 12.70
N ASN A 79 17.27 -16.90 11.92
CA ASN A 79 18.66 -16.91 12.40
C ASN A 79 19.35 -15.54 12.27
N ALA A 80 18.59 -14.46 12.07
CA ALA A 80 19.13 -13.11 12.01
C ALA A 80 19.74 -12.71 13.36
N THR A 81 20.96 -12.17 13.33
CA THR A 81 21.63 -11.68 14.56
C THR A 81 21.07 -10.33 15.00
N THR A 82 20.59 -9.53 14.05
CA THR A 82 19.91 -8.26 14.33
C THR A 82 18.59 -8.19 13.59
N THR A 83 17.53 -7.79 14.29
CA THR A 83 16.24 -7.45 13.70
C THR A 83 15.77 -6.08 14.20
N ARG A 84 15.20 -5.26 13.31
CA ARG A 84 14.65 -3.94 13.66
C ARG A 84 13.48 -3.59 12.75
N ILE A 85 12.59 -2.71 13.22
CA ILE A 85 11.58 -2.07 12.38
C ILE A 85 11.98 -0.61 12.21
N TYR A 86 12.31 -0.22 10.98
CA TYR A 86 12.58 1.16 10.62
C TYR A 86 11.33 1.83 10.07
N ARG A 87 11.33 3.16 10.09
CA ARG A 87 10.36 3.99 9.37
C ARG A 87 11.10 4.87 8.38
N GLU A 88 10.73 4.78 7.11
CA GLU A 88 11.21 5.69 6.07
C GLU A 88 10.74 7.13 6.40
N PRO A 89 11.64 8.12 6.40
CA PRO A 89 11.36 9.45 6.97
C PRO A 89 10.31 10.28 6.21
N ARG A 90 10.16 10.11 4.90
CA ARG A 90 9.28 10.97 4.08
C ARG A 90 7.82 10.52 4.10
N TYR A 91 7.58 9.22 3.91
CA TYR A 91 6.27 8.61 3.76
C TYR A 91 5.88 7.72 4.95
N GLY A 92 6.81 7.49 5.89
CA GLY A 92 6.55 6.68 7.08
C GLY A 92 6.52 5.18 6.82
N ALA A 93 6.98 4.72 5.66
CA ALA A 93 6.95 3.30 5.29
C ALA A 93 7.66 2.46 6.35
N ALA A 94 6.94 1.50 6.89
CA ALA A 94 7.49 0.56 7.85
C ALA A 94 8.31 -0.51 7.11
N ILE A 95 9.53 -0.73 7.59
CA ILE A 95 10.48 -1.64 6.97
C ILE A 95 11.00 -2.58 8.05
N PHE A 96 10.67 -3.87 7.93
CA PHE A 96 11.31 -4.87 8.77
C PHE A 96 12.69 -5.19 8.21
N TYR A 97 13.69 -5.09 9.06
CA TYR A 97 15.09 -5.29 8.75
C TYR A 97 15.62 -6.50 9.49
N ALA A 98 16.36 -7.35 8.78
CA ALA A 98 17.15 -8.44 9.33
C ALA A 98 18.58 -8.39 8.78
N GLU A 99 19.55 -8.69 9.63
CA GLU A 99 20.98 -8.71 9.28
C GLU A 99 21.65 -9.96 9.83
N TRP A 100 22.61 -10.48 9.06
CA TRP A 100 23.39 -11.67 9.36
C TRP A 100 24.89 -11.40 9.16
N PRO A 101 25.75 -12.00 9.99
CA PRO A 101 27.19 -11.91 9.82
C PRO A 101 27.65 -12.66 8.57
N ALA A 102 28.85 -12.37 8.09
CA ALA A 102 29.45 -13.03 6.93
C ALA A 102 29.64 -14.55 7.09
N THR A 103 29.55 -15.05 8.31
CA THR A 103 29.70 -16.46 8.65
C THR A 103 28.40 -17.25 8.57
N GLU A 104 27.26 -16.62 8.32
CA GLU A 104 25.97 -17.32 8.20
C GLU A 104 25.81 -17.91 6.79
N PRO A 105 25.83 -19.25 6.62
CA PRO A 105 25.74 -19.88 5.31
C PRO A 105 24.30 -19.93 4.77
N SER A 106 23.27 -19.72 5.60
CA SER A 106 21.86 -19.81 5.20
C SER A 106 20.97 -18.76 5.87
N PRO A 107 21.12 -17.46 5.52
CA PRO A 107 20.29 -16.38 6.06
C PRO A 107 18.80 -16.60 5.79
N LEU A 108 18.02 -16.68 6.87
CA LEU A 108 16.59 -16.92 6.85
C LEU A 108 15.87 -16.07 7.89
N VAL A 109 14.80 -15.40 7.46
CA VAL A 109 13.83 -14.78 8.37
C VAL A 109 12.41 -15.08 7.93
N GLU A 110 11.54 -15.32 8.90
CA GLU A 110 10.11 -15.46 8.70
C GLU A 110 9.37 -14.44 9.56
N VAL A 111 8.50 -13.65 8.92
CA VAL A 111 7.69 -12.62 9.56
C VAL A 111 6.23 -12.97 9.37
N THR A 112 5.49 -13.05 10.47
CA THR A 112 4.04 -13.20 10.48
C THR A 112 3.40 -11.89 10.89
N THR A 113 2.49 -11.39 10.05
CA THR A 113 1.75 -10.15 10.26
C THR A 113 0.26 -10.43 10.28
N ARG A 114 -0.43 -9.99 11.34
CA ARG A 114 -1.88 -10.01 11.45
C ARG A 114 -2.43 -8.62 11.25
N PHE A 115 -3.53 -8.52 10.52
CA PHE A 115 -4.19 -7.25 10.22
C PHE A 115 -5.65 -7.49 9.89
N ALA A 116 -6.45 -6.44 10.00
CA ALA A 116 -7.81 -6.44 9.49
C ALA A 116 -7.97 -5.40 8.39
N THR A 117 -8.83 -5.70 7.42
CA THR A 117 -9.22 -4.76 6.36
C THR A 117 -10.72 -4.75 6.17
N ARG A 118 -11.26 -3.70 5.57
CA ARG A 118 -12.64 -3.66 5.09
C ARG A 118 -12.71 -2.97 3.75
N ASP A 119 -13.63 -3.37 2.89
CA ASP A 119 -13.79 -2.78 1.56
C ASP A 119 -14.03 -1.27 1.63
N ARG A 120 -13.59 -0.58 0.58
CA ARG A 120 -13.73 0.86 0.46
C ARG A 120 -14.64 1.22 -0.68
N ALA A 121 -15.54 2.17 -0.43
CA ALA A 121 -16.32 2.83 -1.45
C ALA A 121 -16.54 4.28 -0.99
N VAL A 122 -16.30 5.22 -1.90
CA VAL A 122 -16.60 6.65 -1.71
C VAL A 122 -17.75 6.98 -2.65
N ASP A 123 -18.85 7.49 -2.11
CA ASP A 123 -19.90 8.08 -2.94
C ASP A 123 -19.39 9.41 -3.49
N LEU A 124 -19.37 9.54 -4.82
CA LEU A 124 -18.85 10.71 -5.54
C LEU A 124 -19.98 11.60 -6.09
N LYS A 125 -21.24 11.29 -5.77
CA LYS A 125 -22.40 12.08 -6.22
C LYS A 125 -22.54 13.36 -5.41
N GLU A 126 -22.38 13.25 -4.10
CA GLU A 126 -22.56 14.35 -3.16
C GLU A 126 -21.32 14.49 -2.25
N PRO A 127 -20.93 15.72 -1.86
CA PRO A 127 -19.88 15.93 -0.89
C PRO A 127 -20.13 15.14 0.41
N GLY A 128 -19.10 14.45 0.90
CA GLY A 128 -19.17 13.72 2.16
C GLY A 128 -18.71 14.56 3.36
N GLU A 129 -19.09 14.12 4.57
CA GLU A 129 -18.49 14.62 5.81
C GLU A 129 -17.09 14.04 5.98
N VAL A 130 -16.08 14.74 5.44
CA VAL A 130 -14.68 14.30 5.49
C VAL A 130 -13.81 15.25 6.30
N ARG A 131 -12.97 14.66 7.17
CA ARG A 131 -11.90 15.43 7.81
C ARG A 131 -10.91 15.86 6.74
N ARG A 132 -10.67 17.18 6.65
CA ARG A 132 -9.65 17.70 5.72
C ARG A 132 -8.26 17.18 6.09
N GLU A 133 -7.50 16.86 5.06
CA GLU A 133 -6.12 16.43 5.21
C GLU A 133 -5.21 17.64 5.48
N ASP A 134 -4.10 17.39 6.17
CA ASP A 134 -3.11 18.43 6.43
C ASP A 134 -2.49 18.96 5.12
N LYS A 135 -2.29 20.27 5.02
CA LYS A 135 -1.76 20.89 3.79
C LYS A 135 -0.33 20.42 3.45
N ARG A 136 0.51 20.14 4.45
CA ARG A 136 1.86 19.62 4.23
C ARG A 136 1.81 18.18 3.73
N GLU A 137 0.86 17.40 4.23
CA GLU A 137 0.60 16.04 3.74
C GLU A 137 0.13 16.06 2.28
N LEU A 138 -0.78 16.97 1.92
CA LEU A 138 -1.19 17.14 0.52
C LEU A 138 -0.05 17.63 -0.37
N ALA A 139 0.79 18.56 0.09
CA ALA A 139 1.96 19.03 -0.65
C ALA A 139 2.96 17.89 -0.93
N LYS A 140 3.14 16.96 0.01
CA LYS A 140 3.96 15.76 -0.18
C LYS A 140 3.47 14.91 -1.36
N TYR A 141 2.15 14.81 -1.53
CA TYR A 141 1.52 14.03 -2.60
C TYR A 141 1.16 14.85 -3.84
N LEU A 142 1.59 16.12 -3.91
CA LEU A 142 1.68 16.93 -5.13
C LEU A 142 3.08 16.90 -5.73
N ALA A 143 4.11 16.68 -4.89
CA ALA A 143 5.49 16.71 -5.30
C ALA A 143 5.84 15.60 -6.32
N SER A 144 6.77 15.92 -7.22
CA SER A 144 7.39 14.93 -8.10
C SER A 144 8.30 13.98 -7.33
N THR A 145 8.58 12.84 -7.96
CA THR A 145 9.59 11.85 -7.54
C THR A 145 10.54 11.61 -8.71
N ARG A 146 11.53 10.73 -8.55
CA ARG A 146 12.45 10.40 -9.65
C ARG A 146 11.72 9.86 -10.89
N LEU A 147 10.79 8.91 -10.70
CA LEU A 147 10.11 8.22 -11.80
C LEU A 147 8.69 8.72 -12.07
N ILE A 148 8.08 9.45 -11.12
CA ILE A 148 6.79 10.12 -11.28
C ILE A 148 7.03 11.62 -11.35
N ARG A 149 7.44 12.07 -12.54
CA ARG A 149 7.63 13.48 -12.88
C ARG A 149 6.27 14.19 -13.02
N THR A 150 6.24 15.50 -12.89
CA THR A 150 5.00 16.32 -12.94
C THR A 150 5.15 17.52 -13.88
N ASP A 151 6.23 17.54 -14.65
CA ASP A 151 6.66 18.58 -15.58
C ASP A 151 6.79 17.99 -17.00
N GLY A 152 7.31 18.79 -17.95
CA GLY A 152 7.59 18.35 -19.31
C GLY A 152 6.40 17.67 -20.00
N ILE A 153 6.66 16.52 -20.62
CA ILE A 153 5.64 15.72 -21.31
C ILE A 153 4.48 15.32 -20.40
N VAL A 154 4.75 15.02 -19.12
CA VAL A 154 3.70 14.58 -18.19
C VAL A 154 2.68 15.70 -17.99
N ARG A 155 3.16 16.94 -17.79
CA ARG A 155 2.28 18.10 -17.65
C ARG A 155 1.55 18.44 -18.94
N GLN A 156 2.22 18.36 -20.09
CA GLN A 156 1.60 18.62 -21.39
C GLN A 156 0.45 17.63 -21.64
N THR A 157 0.72 16.33 -21.51
CA THR A 157 -0.29 15.28 -21.66
C THR A 157 -1.44 15.46 -20.65
N ALA A 158 -1.15 15.76 -19.39
CA ALA A 158 -2.19 15.96 -18.39
C ALA A 158 -3.11 17.16 -18.72
N LEU A 159 -2.55 18.28 -19.20
CA LEU A 159 -3.34 19.44 -19.63
C LEU A 159 -4.18 19.14 -20.88
N GLU A 160 -3.70 18.30 -21.79
CA GLU A 160 -4.47 17.84 -22.95
C GLU A 160 -5.66 16.97 -22.54
N ILE A 161 -5.41 15.95 -21.71
CA ILE A 161 -6.45 15.03 -21.21
C ILE A 161 -7.54 15.79 -20.45
N THR A 162 -7.14 16.79 -19.66
CA THR A 162 -8.05 17.51 -18.76
C THR A 162 -8.66 18.77 -19.38
N ARG A 163 -8.45 19.00 -20.68
CA ARG A 163 -8.96 20.18 -21.38
C ARG A 163 -10.49 20.24 -21.27
N GLY A 164 -11.00 21.35 -20.73
CA GLY A 164 -12.44 21.59 -20.55
C GLY A 164 -13.06 20.98 -19.30
N ALA A 165 -12.30 20.19 -18.51
CA ALA A 165 -12.74 19.71 -17.20
C ALA A 165 -12.86 20.88 -16.22
N LYS A 166 -13.97 20.95 -15.47
CA LYS A 166 -14.29 22.10 -14.62
C LYS A 166 -13.88 21.87 -13.17
N THR A 167 -13.96 20.63 -12.70
CA THR A 167 -13.64 20.26 -11.31
C THR A 167 -12.47 19.29 -11.24
N ASP A 168 -11.83 19.16 -10.08
CA ASP A 168 -10.77 18.18 -9.88
C ASP A 168 -11.28 16.74 -10.00
N LEU A 169 -12.56 16.49 -9.67
CA LEU A 169 -13.21 15.21 -9.92
C LEU A 169 -13.31 14.93 -11.44
N ASP A 170 -13.70 15.92 -12.24
CA ASP A 170 -13.78 15.76 -13.71
C ASP A 170 -12.39 15.49 -14.30
N LYS A 171 -11.36 16.20 -13.83
CA LYS A 171 -9.97 15.99 -14.26
C LYS A 171 -9.49 14.58 -13.92
N ALA A 172 -9.67 14.14 -12.67
CA ALA A 172 -9.28 12.80 -12.24
C ALA A 172 -10.02 11.71 -13.05
N ARG A 173 -11.32 11.91 -13.33
CA ARG A 173 -12.11 11.00 -14.16
C ARG A 173 -11.62 10.97 -15.61
N ALA A 174 -11.26 12.11 -16.19
CA ALA A 174 -10.69 12.20 -17.53
C ALA A 174 -9.35 11.46 -17.62
N VAL A 175 -8.46 11.65 -16.64
CA VAL A 175 -7.18 10.91 -16.57
C VAL A 175 -7.41 9.40 -16.43
N TYR A 176 -8.29 8.98 -15.52
CA TYR A 176 -8.64 7.57 -15.37
C TYR A 176 -9.17 6.95 -16.67
N ALA A 177 -10.13 7.62 -17.31
CA ALA A 177 -10.71 7.18 -18.57
C ALA A 177 -9.66 7.06 -19.69
N TRP A 178 -8.82 8.09 -19.83
CA TRP A 178 -7.76 8.12 -20.83
C TRP A 178 -6.78 6.96 -20.63
N ILE A 179 -6.36 6.67 -19.40
CA ILE A 179 -5.47 5.53 -19.12
C ILE A 179 -6.14 4.21 -19.51
N VAL A 180 -7.40 3.98 -19.12
CA VAL A 180 -8.12 2.75 -19.47
C VAL A 180 -8.21 2.56 -21.00
N GLU A 181 -8.38 3.66 -21.75
CA GLU A 181 -8.55 3.64 -23.21
C GLU A 181 -7.22 3.54 -23.97
N ASN A 182 -6.14 4.15 -23.47
CA ASN A 182 -4.89 4.32 -24.21
C ASN A 182 -3.76 3.39 -23.76
N THR A 183 -3.93 2.66 -22.66
CA THR A 183 -2.93 1.74 -22.13
C THR A 183 -3.36 0.28 -22.26
N PHE A 184 -2.44 -0.66 -22.05
CA PHE A 184 -2.77 -2.08 -21.97
C PHE A 184 -1.89 -2.81 -20.95
N ARG A 185 -2.41 -3.94 -20.43
CA ARG A 185 -1.66 -4.81 -19.54
C ARG A 185 -0.68 -5.63 -20.37
N ASP A 186 0.61 -5.43 -20.17
CA ASP A 186 1.65 -6.21 -20.86
C ASP A 186 2.15 -7.37 -19.96
N PRO A 187 1.86 -8.64 -20.30
CA PRO A 187 2.32 -9.78 -19.51
C PRO A 187 3.86 -9.95 -19.52
N LYS A 188 4.56 -9.41 -20.53
CA LYS A 188 6.02 -9.53 -20.71
C LYS A 188 6.82 -8.64 -19.75
N VAL A 189 6.20 -7.59 -19.22
CA VAL A 189 6.84 -6.70 -18.24
C VAL A 189 7.22 -7.50 -16.98
N ARG A 190 8.49 -7.44 -16.56
CA ARG A 190 8.95 -8.11 -15.35
C ARG A 190 8.32 -7.48 -14.11
N GLY A 191 7.99 -8.32 -13.11
CA GLY A 191 7.37 -7.85 -11.87
C GLY A 191 6.06 -7.12 -12.12
N CYS A 192 5.92 -5.92 -11.54
CA CYS A 192 4.76 -5.04 -11.70
C CYS A 192 5.03 -3.81 -12.55
N GLY A 193 6.20 -3.71 -13.20
CA GLY A 193 6.62 -2.49 -13.88
C GLY A 193 7.68 -1.71 -13.11
N ILE A 194 8.24 -0.72 -13.79
CA ILE A 194 9.27 0.18 -13.24
C ILE A 194 8.63 1.48 -12.75
N GLY A 195 7.54 1.93 -13.40
CA GLY A 195 6.85 3.17 -13.06
C GLY A 195 7.50 4.44 -13.62
N ASP A 196 8.32 4.34 -14.67
CA ASP A 196 8.90 5.51 -15.35
C ASP A 196 7.90 6.10 -16.36
N ILE A 197 7.07 7.01 -15.87
CA ILE A 197 5.95 7.56 -16.66
C ILE A 197 6.42 8.55 -17.73
N SER A 198 7.57 9.21 -17.51
CA SER A 198 8.16 10.13 -18.48
C SER A 198 8.58 9.34 -19.71
N TRP A 199 9.31 8.24 -19.50
CA TRP A 199 9.71 7.35 -20.58
C TRP A 199 8.48 6.77 -21.32
N MET A 200 7.46 6.30 -20.58
CA MET A 200 6.26 5.74 -21.20
C MET A 200 5.57 6.72 -22.16
N LEU A 201 5.46 7.99 -21.75
CA LEU A 201 4.83 9.04 -22.56
C LEU A 201 5.72 9.47 -23.74
N GLU A 202 7.03 9.64 -23.52
CA GLU A 202 8.00 10.02 -24.56
C GLU A 202 8.12 8.96 -25.65
N ALA A 203 8.29 7.70 -25.25
CA ALA A 203 8.41 6.57 -26.14
C ALA A 203 7.07 6.14 -26.76
N ARG A 204 5.94 6.72 -26.29
CA ARG A 204 4.57 6.28 -26.61
C ARG A 204 4.35 4.79 -26.37
N SER A 205 5.07 4.23 -25.39
CA SER A 205 4.99 2.83 -25.00
C SER A 205 4.07 2.72 -23.78
N LEU A 206 2.77 2.68 -24.04
CA LEU A 206 1.71 2.69 -23.03
C LEU A 206 1.29 1.27 -22.57
N GLY A 207 2.16 0.28 -22.79
CA GLY A 207 2.03 -1.06 -22.23
C GLY A 207 2.73 -1.15 -20.87
N GLY A 208 2.10 -1.80 -19.90
CA GLY A 208 2.66 -1.88 -18.56
C GLY A 208 1.92 -2.81 -17.62
N LYS A 209 2.34 -2.82 -16.35
CA LYS A 209 1.63 -3.45 -15.23
C LYS A 209 1.24 -2.40 -14.20
N CYS A 210 0.85 -2.81 -13.00
CA CYS A 210 0.24 -1.90 -12.04
C CYS A 210 1.15 -0.76 -11.60
N ALA A 211 2.46 -0.99 -11.41
CA ALA A 211 3.40 0.07 -11.04
C ALA A 211 3.61 1.09 -12.17
N ASP A 212 3.33 0.72 -13.42
CA ASP A 212 3.38 1.64 -14.56
C ASP A 212 2.07 2.44 -14.67
N LEU A 213 0.92 1.73 -14.71
CA LEU A 213 -0.36 2.34 -15.02
C LEU A 213 -0.93 3.18 -13.86
N ASN A 214 -0.73 2.77 -12.61
CA ASN A 214 -1.17 3.56 -11.45
C ASN A 214 -0.22 4.73 -11.17
N ALA A 215 1.09 4.57 -11.40
CA ALA A 215 2.02 5.69 -11.38
C ALA A 215 1.69 6.74 -12.47
N LEU A 216 1.25 6.29 -13.66
CA LEU A 216 0.81 7.19 -14.74
C LEU A 216 -0.42 8.01 -14.29
N PHE A 217 -1.38 7.39 -13.62
CA PHE A 217 -2.52 8.10 -13.03
C PHE A 217 -2.05 9.13 -11.99
N VAL A 218 -1.18 8.72 -11.07
CA VAL A 218 -0.64 9.58 -10.01
C VAL A 218 0.12 10.77 -10.59
N GLY A 219 1.00 10.56 -11.55
CA GLY A 219 1.79 11.63 -12.16
C GLY A 219 0.96 12.62 -12.97
N LEU A 220 0.04 12.12 -13.81
CA LEU A 220 -0.85 12.97 -14.61
C LEU A 220 -1.78 13.82 -13.72
N THR A 221 -2.34 13.24 -12.65
CA THR A 221 -3.19 13.99 -11.71
C THR A 221 -2.41 15.01 -10.89
N ARG A 222 -1.21 14.65 -10.38
CA ARG A 222 -0.30 15.59 -9.71
C ARG A 222 0.08 16.76 -10.60
N ALA A 223 0.35 16.51 -11.88
CA ALA A 223 0.74 17.54 -12.84
C ALA A 223 -0.33 18.61 -13.08
N VAL A 224 -1.60 18.32 -12.78
CA VAL A 224 -2.73 19.27 -12.84
C VAL A 224 -3.22 19.74 -11.47
N GLY A 225 -2.40 19.53 -10.43
CA GLY A 225 -2.61 20.09 -9.09
C GLY A 225 -3.51 19.25 -8.17
N ILE A 226 -3.75 17.98 -8.49
CA ILE A 226 -4.53 17.07 -7.65
C ILE A 226 -3.56 16.20 -6.83
N PRO A 227 -3.58 16.27 -5.48
CA PRO A 227 -2.76 15.39 -4.65
C PRO A 227 -3.16 13.93 -4.90
N SER A 228 -2.19 13.10 -5.26
CA SER A 228 -2.42 11.68 -5.57
C SER A 228 -1.27 10.82 -5.06
N ARG A 229 -1.51 9.55 -4.78
CA ARG A 229 -0.48 8.63 -4.27
C ARG A 229 -0.71 7.20 -4.72
N ASP A 230 0.39 6.47 -4.91
CA ASP A 230 0.36 5.01 -5.03
C ASP A 230 0.25 4.38 -3.65
N ILE A 231 -0.36 3.20 -3.60
CA ILE A 231 -0.51 2.36 -2.41
C ILE A 231 0.05 0.99 -2.75
N TYR A 232 1.25 0.73 -2.25
CA TYR A 232 2.00 -0.50 -2.46
C TYR A 232 1.57 -1.59 -1.50
N GLY A 233 1.50 -2.84 -1.96
CA GLY A 233 0.92 -3.92 -1.18
C GLY A 233 0.84 -5.26 -1.90
N ILE A 234 0.00 -6.15 -1.38
CA ILE A 234 -0.18 -7.50 -1.90
C ILE A 234 -1.63 -7.97 -1.74
N ARG A 235 -2.14 -8.76 -2.68
CA ARG A 235 -3.45 -9.41 -2.53
C ARG A 235 -3.36 -10.55 -1.53
N VAL A 236 -4.39 -10.70 -0.71
CA VAL A 236 -4.42 -11.64 0.42
C VAL A 236 -5.65 -12.55 0.43
N ALA A 237 -6.62 -12.29 -0.43
CA ALA A 237 -7.76 -13.18 -0.65
C ALA A 237 -8.22 -13.14 -2.11
N ASP A 238 -9.01 -14.14 -2.49
CA ASP A 238 -9.71 -14.12 -3.77
C ASP A 238 -10.73 -12.96 -3.79
N SER A 239 -10.96 -12.40 -4.96
CA SER A 239 -11.95 -11.33 -5.16
C SER A 239 -13.33 -11.96 -5.31
N ALA A 240 -14.34 -11.32 -4.74
CA ALA A 240 -15.73 -11.73 -4.86
C ALA A 240 -16.34 -11.27 -6.18
N GLU A 241 -15.77 -10.24 -6.81
CA GLU A 241 -16.35 -9.61 -8.01
C GLU A 241 -15.63 -9.97 -9.32
N PHE A 242 -14.31 -10.17 -9.29
CA PHE A 242 -13.47 -10.38 -10.47
C PHE A 242 -12.36 -11.41 -10.18
N LYS A 243 -12.39 -12.57 -10.86
CA LYS A 243 -11.45 -13.68 -10.61
C LYS A 243 -9.98 -13.27 -10.70
N SER A 244 -9.64 -12.39 -11.62
CA SER A 244 -8.29 -11.86 -11.85
C SER A 244 -7.80 -10.88 -10.77
N LEU A 245 -8.70 -10.35 -9.94
CA LEU A 245 -8.40 -9.31 -8.95
C LEU A 245 -8.24 -9.83 -7.52
N GLY A 246 -7.94 -11.13 -7.37
CA GLY A 246 -7.66 -11.72 -6.06
C GLY A 246 -6.64 -12.85 -6.11
N LYS A 247 -6.09 -13.17 -4.94
CA LYS A 247 -5.27 -14.36 -4.73
C LYS A 247 -5.23 -14.71 -3.24
N SER A 248 -5.56 -15.95 -2.91
CA SER A 248 -5.41 -16.54 -1.57
C SER A 248 -4.34 -17.65 -1.55
N GLY A 249 -3.99 -18.13 -0.34
CA GLY A 249 -3.01 -19.21 -0.17
C GLY A 249 -1.59 -18.73 -0.45
N ASP A 250 -0.92 -19.27 -1.46
CA ASP A 250 0.39 -18.76 -1.90
C ASP A 250 0.22 -17.48 -2.72
N ILE A 251 0.62 -16.36 -2.11
CA ILE A 251 0.50 -15.01 -2.66
C ILE A 251 1.85 -14.45 -3.09
N SER A 252 2.90 -15.28 -3.20
CA SER A 252 4.28 -14.82 -3.47
C SER A 252 4.44 -13.98 -4.75
N LYS A 253 3.50 -14.11 -5.70
CA LYS A 253 3.44 -13.36 -6.97
C LYS A 253 2.22 -12.44 -7.08
N ALA A 254 1.56 -12.14 -5.97
CA ALA A 254 0.30 -11.38 -5.93
C ALA A 254 0.49 -9.90 -5.59
N GLN A 255 1.72 -9.38 -5.70
CA GLN A 255 2.02 -7.97 -5.48
C GLN A 255 1.20 -7.12 -6.43
N HIS A 256 0.73 -6.00 -5.90
CA HIS A 256 -0.04 -5.05 -6.66
C HIS A 256 0.15 -3.67 -6.04
N CYS A 257 -0.06 -2.63 -6.81
CA CYS A 257 -0.18 -1.29 -6.28
C CYS A 257 -1.45 -0.68 -6.84
N ARG A 258 -2.11 0.16 -6.03
CA ARG A 258 -3.32 0.90 -6.38
C ARG A 258 -3.03 2.40 -6.29
N ALA A 259 -3.96 3.27 -6.67
CA ALA A 259 -3.79 4.72 -6.54
C ALA A 259 -4.97 5.39 -5.83
N GLU A 260 -4.71 6.50 -5.15
CA GLU A 260 -5.73 7.39 -4.62
C GLU A 260 -5.47 8.81 -5.11
N PHE A 261 -6.55 9.60 -5.20
CA PHE A 261 -6.48 11.04 -5.36
C PHE A 261 -7.31 11.74 -4.27
N TYR A 262 -6.92 12.95 -3.89
CA TYR A 262 -7.58 13.70 -2.84
C TYR A 262 -8.57 14.71 -3.42
N LEU A 263 -9.79 14.71 -2.88
CA LEU A 263 -10.76 15.79 -3.07
C LEU A 263 -11.07 16.44 -1.71
N PRO A 264 -11.07 17.78 -1.59
CA PRO A 264 -11.45 18.45 -0.35
C PRO A 264 -12.84 18.07 0.18
N THR A 265 -13.73 17.63 -0.72
CA THR A 265 -15.11 17.23 -0.44
C THR A 265 -15.31 15.74 -0.19
N HIS A 266 -14.32 14.88 -0.51
CA HIS A 266 -14.47 13.42 -0.41
C HIS A 266 -13.28 12.70 0.26
N GLY A 267 -12.23 13.42 0.62
CA GLY A 267 -11.02 12.82 1.17
C GLY A 267 -10.22 12.07 0.10
N TRP A 268 -9.54 11.00 0.51
CA TRP A 268 -8.77 10.13 -0.39
C TRP A 268 -9.69 9.12 -1.10
N VAL A 269 -9.89 9.35 -2.40
CA VAL A 269 -10.74 8.54 -3.28
C VAL A 269 -9.92 7.43 -3.93
N PRO A 270 -10.30 6.15 -3.76
CA PRO A 270 -9.58 5.02 -4.35
C PRO A 270 -9.83 4.90 -5.85
N VAL A 271 -8.78 4.59 -6.62
CA VAL A 271 -8.85 4.26 -8.05
C VAL A 271 -7.90 3.13 -8.43
N ASP A 272 -8.18 2.43 -9.52
CA ASP A 272 -7.26 1.42 -10.06
C ASP A 272 -7.47 1.15 -11.56
N PRO A 273 -7.02 2.06 -12.46
CA PRO A 273 -7.09 1.82 -13.90
C PRO A 273 -6.25 0.60 -14.33
N ALA A 274 -5.22 0.22 -13.58
CA ALA A 274 -4.40 -0.94 -13.89
C ALA A 274 -5.16 -2.26 -13.76
N ASP A 275 -6.03 -2.38 -12.74
CA ASP A 275 -6.89 -3.55 -12.56
C ASP A 275 -7.98 -3.65 -13.62
N VAL A 276 -8.48 -2.53 -14.16
CA VAL A 276 -9.35 -2.57 -15.34
C VAL A 276 -8.62 -3.22 -16.52
N ARG A 277 -7.36 -2.82 -16.77
CA ARG A 277 -6.56 -3.43 -17.85
C ARG A 277 -6.16 -4.88 -17.54
N LYS A 278 -6.06 -5.27 -16.27
CA LYS A 278 -5.86 -6.66 -15.86
C LYS A 278 -7.10 -7.51 -16.15
N VAL A 279 -8.29 -7.02 -15.81
CA VAL A 279 -9.58 -7.65 -16.14
C VAL A 279 -9.71 -7.87 -17.65
N VAL A 280 -9.35 -6.85 -18.46
CA VAL A 280 -9.30 -6.96 -19.92
C VAL A 280 -8.41 -8.11 -20.40
N LEU A 281 -7.24 -8.31 -19.79
CA LEU A 281 -6.29 -9.33 -20.23
C LEU A 281 -6.66 -10.74 -19.73
N GLU A 282 -7.07 -10.87 -18.47
CA GLU A 282 -7.11 -12.16 -17.77
C GLU A 282 -8.52 -12.76 -17.65
N GLU A 283 -9.58 -11.95 -17.64
CA GLU A 283 -10.94 -12.51 -17.55
C GLU A 283 -11.32 -13.20 -18.86
N LYS A 284 -11.86 -14.41 -18.74
CA LYS A 284 -12.36 -15.24 -19.87
C LYS A 284 -11.37 -15.37 -21.05
N GLY A 285 -10.06 -15.24 -20.80
CA GLY A 285 -9.01 -15.34 -21.82
C GLY A 285 -8.79 -14.09 -22.66
N GLY A 286 -9.36 -12.95 -22.27
CA GLY A 286 -9.22 -11.67 -22.96
C GLY A 286 -10.58 -11.08 -23.35
N LEU A 287 -10.86 -9.86 -22.88
CA LEU A 287 -12.11 -9.14 -23.14
C LEU A 287 -11.85 -7.87 -23.94
N SER A 288 -12.86 -7.38 -24.66
CA SER A 288 -12.81 -6.05 -25.25
C SER A 288 -13.13 -5.00 -24.19
N LEU A 289 -12.72 -3.74 -24.41
CA LEU A 289 -13.09 -2.63 -23.52
C LEU A 289 -14.61 -2.44 -23.42
N GLY A 290 -15.38 -2.84 -24.43
CA GLY A 290 -16.84 -2.74 -24.43
C GLY A 290 -17.55 -3.87 -23.68
N ASP A 291 -16.85 -4.92 -23.25
CA ASP A 291 -17.46 -6.04 -22.53
C ASP A 291 -18.09 -5.57 -21.20
N ALA A 292 -19.27 -6.10 -20.87
CA ALA A 292 -20.00 -5.72 -19.66
C ALA A 292 -19.18 -5.95 -18.36
N THR A 293 -18.33 -6.96 -18.33
CA THR A 293 -17.41 -7.25 -17.21
C THR A 293 -16.38 -6.13 -17.05
N VAL A 294 -15.81 -5.68 -18.17
CA VAL A 294 -14.83 -4.60 -18.19
C VAL A 294 -15.48 -3.27 -17.84
N GLN A 295 -16.69 -2.99 -18.33
CA GLN A 295 -17.44 -1.79 -17.99
C GLN A 295 -17.81 -1.76 -16.50
N ARG A 296 -18.19 -2.90 -15.91
CA ARG A 296 -18.37 -3.04 -14.46
C ARG A 296 -17.09 -2.74 -13.68
N ALA A 297 -15.96 -3.32 -14.08
CA ALA A 297 -14.67 -3.04 -13.45
C ALA A 297 -14.29 -1.55 -13.57
N ARG A 298 -14.44 -0.97 -14.77
CA ARG A 298 -14.17 0.45 -15.04
C ARG A 298 -15.01 1.37 -14.16
N ALA A 299 -16.28 1.05 -13.94
CA ALA A 299 -17.15 1.82 -13.06
C ALA A 299 -16.80 1.66 -11.58
N LYS A 300 -16.55 0.41 -11.13
CA LYS A 300 -16.24 0.09 -9.73
C LYS A 300 -14.90 0.69 -9.29
N LEU A 301 -13.86 0.53 -10.10
CA LEU A 301 -12.47 0.89 -9.77
C LEU A 301 -12.18 2.39 -9.90
N PHE A 302 -13.22 3.23 -10.02
CA PHE A 302 -13.15 4.67 -9.81
C PHE A 302 -14.04 5.05 -8.62
N GLY A 303 -13.49 4.98 -7.42
CA GLY A 303 -14.18 5.28 -6.17
C GLY A 303 -14.34 4.09 -5.22
N ALA A 304 -13.99 2.86 -5.63
CA ALA A 304 -14.07 1.70 -4.74
C ALA A 304 -12.94 0.67 -4.94
N TRP A 305 -12.66 -0.06 -3.86
CA TRP A 305 -11.76 -1.21 -3.83
C TRP A 305 -12.33 -2.34 -3.00
N GLU A 306 -12.21 -3.58 -3.51
CA GLU A 306 -12.18 -4.76 -2.64
C GLU A 306 -10.86 -4.75 -1.85
N MET A 307 -10.95 -4.89 -0.54
CA MET A 307 -9.82 -4.89 0.37
C MET A 307 -9.40 -6.31 0.75
N ASN A 308 -9.46 -7.22 -0.24
CA ASN A 308 -8.68 -8.46 -0.28
C ASN A 308 -7.17 -8.19 -0.44
N TYR A 309 -6.66 -7.18 0.29
CA TYR A 309 -5.38 -6.53 0.06
C TYR A 309 -4.73 -6.08 1.36
N LEU A 310 -3.44 -6.41 1.53
CA LEU A 310 -2.57 -5.87 2.57
C LEU A 310 -1.85 -4.65 2.01
N ALA A 311 -2.18 -3.46 2.52
CA ALA A 311 -1.45 -2.24 2.22
C ALA A 311 -0.15 -2.20 3.03
N TYR A 312 0.96 -1.86 2.37
CA TYR A 312 2.27 -1.70 3.01
C TYR A 312 2.64 -0.23 3.20
N ASN A 313 2.64 0.57 2.13
CA ASN A 313 3.11 1.96 2.19
C ASN A 313 2.76 2.77 0.94
N TYR A 314 3.13 4.05 0.97
CA TYR A 314 2.96 5.02 -0.13
C TYR A 314 4.30 5.53 -0.69
N ALA A 315 5.40 4.81 -0.41
CA ALA A 315 6.73 5.38 -0.49
C ALA A 315 7.38 5.21 -1.86
N HIS A 316 7.99 6.30 -2.32
CA HIS A 316 8.82 6.35 -3.51
C HIS A 316 10.25 6.79 -3.15
N ASP A 317 11.20 6.45 -4.00
CA ASP A 317 12.62 6.79 -3.82
C ASP A 317 13.15 6.35 -2.43
N VAL A 318 12.85 5.10 -2.07
CA VAL A 318 13.08 4.56 -0.73
C VAL A 318 14.56 4.21 -0.54
N LYS A 319 15.24 4.95 0.33
CA LYS A 319 16.57 4.57 0.80
C LYS A 319 16.44 3.47 1.85
N LEU A 320 16.96 2.29 1.57
CA LEU A 320 16.94 1.19 2.53
C LEU A 320 17.92 1.46 3.68
N PRO A 321 17.50 1.29 4.95
CA PRO A 321 18.36 1.53 6.10
C PRO A 321 19.58 0.61 6.06
N ASN A 322 20.74 1.15 6.39
CA ASN A 322 22.04 0.47 6.36
C ASN A 322 22.52 0.01 4.97
N SER A 323 21.84 0.35 3.87
CA SER A 323 22.30 0.07 2.51
C SER A 323 23.16 1.20 1.95
N ALA A 324 24.27 0.85 1.29
CA ALA A 324 25.05 1.80 0.51
C ALA A 324 24.44 2.08 -0.88
N GLY A 325 23.61 1.16 -1.40
CA GLY A 325 23.03 1.22 -2.74
C GLY A 325 22.02 2.34 -2.94
N ASP A 326 21.71 2.64 -4.20
CA ASP A 326 20.76 3.68 -4.56
C ASP A 326 19.34 3.42 -4.00
N PRO A 327 18.53 4.46 -3.80
CA PRO A 327 17.13 4.30 -3.45
C PRO A 327 16.37 3.46 -4.47
N ILE A 328 15.50 2.56 -3.98
CA ILE A 328 14.58 1.81 -4.83
C ILE A 328 13.40 2.70 -5.22
N ALA A 329 12.83 2.46 -6.40
CA ALA A 329 11.70 3.24 -6.92
C ALA A 329 10.48 3.22 -5.98
N PHE A 330 10.16 2.05 -5.44
CA PHE A 330 9.05 1.80 -4.52
C PHE A 330 9.32 0.55 -3.70
N PHE A 331 8.59 0.35 -2.60
CA PHE A 331 8.81 -0.76 -1.68
C PHE A 331 7.56 -1.65 -1.51
N MET A 332 7.44 -2.67 -2.36
CA MET A 332 6.39 -3.72 -2.22
C MET A 332 6.92 -5.15 -2.33
N TYR A 333 8.13 -5.30 -2.87
CA TYR A 333 8.84 -6.56 -2.90
C TYR A 333 9.82 -6.61 -1.74
N PRO A 334 9.98 -7.77 -1.07
CA PRO A 334 11.16 -8.04 -0.24
C PRO A 334 12.44 -7.63 -0.98
N GLN A 335 13.39 -7.06 -0.26
CA GLN A 335 14.70 -6.65 -0.77
C GLN A 335 15.78 -7.39 0.02
N ALA A 336 16.92 -7.68 -0.62
CA ALA A 336 18.05 -8.27 0.06
C ALA A 336 19.39 -7.77 -0.50
N GLU A 337 20.39 -7.71 0.36
CA GLU A 337 21.79 -7.46 0.00
C GLU A 337 22.65 -8.58 0.56
N SER A 338 23.71 -8.93 -0.19
CA SER A 338 24.75 -9.85 0.27
C SER A 338 26.08 -9.35 -0.25
N GLY A 339 27.07 -9.22 0.64
CA GLY A 339 28.43 -8.84 0.25
C GLY A 339 28.52 -7.40 -0.22
N GLY A 340 27.55 -6.57 0.17
CA GLY A 340 27.39 -5.19 -0.30
C GLY A 340 26.62 -5.04 -1.61
N GLU A 341 26.21 -6.14 -2.26
CA GLU A 341 25.49 -6.10 -3.54
C GLU A 341 23.99 -6.36 -3.36
N ARG A 342 23.16 -5.61 -4.10
CA ARG A 342 21.70 -5.78 -4.14
C ARG A 342 21.35 -7.04 -4.93
N ARG A 343 20.55 -7.93 -4.34
CA ARG A 343 19.94 -9.08 -5.03
C ARG A 343 18.69 -8.65 -5.80
N ASP A 344 18.44 -9.26 -6.95
CA ASP A 344 17.20 -9.04 -7.70
C ASP A 344 16.04 -9.72 -6.98
N SER A 345 15.08 -8.93 -6.50
CA SER A 345 13.87 -9.42 -5.83
C SER A 345 12.98 -10.31 -6.69
N LEU A 346 13.21 -10.35 -7.99
CA LEU A 346 12.44 -11.18 -8.93
C LEU A 346 13.22 -12.42 -9.39
N ASP A 347 14.42 -12.64 -8.83
CA ASP A 347 15.28 -13.77 -9.13
C ASP A 347 15.38 -14.74 -7.92
N PRO A 348 14.58 -15.82 -7.91
CA PRO A 348 14.54 -16.77 -6.79
C PRO A 348 15.81 -17.62 -6.65
N ASP A 349 16.72 -17.59 -7.62
CA ASP A 349 17.98 -18.33 -7.57
C ASP A 349 19.02 -17.62 -6.68
N THR A 350 18.85 -16.31 -6.45
CA THR A 350 19.74 -15.51 -5.60
C THR A 350 19.04 -14.95 -4.36
N PHE A 351 17.73 -14.68 -4.44
CA PHE A 351 16.93 -14.26 -3.31
C PHE A 351 15.51 -14.81 -3.40
N ARG A 352 15.19 -15.74 -2.48
CA ARG A 352 13.92 -16.46 -2.50
C ARG A 352 13.02 -15.98 -1.38
N TYR A 353 11.76 -15.74 -1.70
CA TYR A 353 10.75 -15.54 -0.66
C TYR A 353 9.44 -16.26 -0.99
N ARG A 354 8.74 -16.64 0.07
CA ARG A 354 7.40 -17.21 0.02
C ARG A 354 6.48 -16.38 0.90
N LEU A 355 5.35 -15.97 0.34
CA LEU A 355 4.29 -15.27 1.05
C LEU A 355 3.04 -16.13 1.04
N THR A 356 2.50 -16.44 2.22
CA THR A 356 1.24 -17.16 2.35
C THR A 356 0.23 -16.34 3.12
N SER A 357 -0.99 -16.30 2.63
CA SER A 357 -2.12 -15.62 3.26
C SER A 357 -3.19 -16.60 3.72
N ARG A 358 -3.76 -16.33 4.88
CA ARG A 358 -4.91 -17.03 5.44
C ARG A 358 -5.87 -16.03 6.06
N GLU A 359 -7.16 -16.19 5.76
CA GLU A 359 -8.23 -15.48 6.46
C GLU A 359 -8.46 -16.10 7.84
N LEU A 360 -8.64 -15.25 8.85
CA LEU A 360 -8.86 -15.63 10.23
C LEU A 360 -10.36 -15.62 10.53
N ALA A 361 -10.83 -16.60 11.28
CA ALA A 361 -12.15 -16.53 11.89
C ALA A 361 -12.14 -15.38 12.93
N MET A 362 -13.13 -14.49 12.84
CA MET A 362 -13.33 -13.41 13.79
C MET A 362 -14.15 -13.84 15.00
#